data_AF-A0A2V6KKH2-F1
#
_entry.id   AF-A0A2V6KKH2-F1
#
_cell.length_a   1.000
_cell.length_b   1.000
_cell.length_c   1.000
_cell.angle_alpha   90.00
_cell.angle_beta   90.00
_cell.angle_gamma   90.00
#
_symmetry.space_group_name_H-M   'P 1'
#
loop_
_entity.id
_entity.type
_entity.pdbx_description
1 polymer ?
#
loop_
_entity_poly.entity_id
_entity_poly.type
_entity_poly.pdbx_seq_one_letter_code
_entity_poly.pdbx_strand_id
1 'polypeptide(L)' 'MRELLLCPPNYYGIEYEINPWMSRARGAEVAVAQKQWEQLHATLSNLHCEVHLIPPQPGLPDMVFT' A
#
# COMPACT_ATOMS: atom_id res chain seq x y z
N MET A 1 -8.13 -4.66 -21.52
CA MET A 1 -7.08 -4.17 -20.61
C MET A 1 -7.73 -4.01 -19.24
N ARG A 2 -7.07 -4.37 -18.14
CA ARG A 2 -7.62 -4.14 -16.78
C ARG A 2 -6.99 -2.88 -16.24
N GLU A 3 -7.83 -1.96 -15.78
CA GLU A 3 -7.40 -0.74 -15.09
C GLU A 3 -7.48 -0.96 -13.59
N LEU A 4 -6.42 -0.59 -12.89
CA LEU A 4 -6.31 -0.68 -11.43
C LEU A 4 -5.82 0.65 -10.88
N LEU A 5 -6.36 1.05 -9.73
CA LEU A 5 -5.82 2.15 -8.95
C LEU A 5 -4.98 1.56 -7.82
N LEU A 6 -3.81 2.15 -7.54
CA LEU A 6 -3.01 1.86 -6.36
C LEU A 6 -2.56 3.15 -5.69
N CYS A 7 -2.25 3.07 -4.40
CA CYS A 7 -1.59 4.13 -3.66
C CYS A 7 -0.25 3.62 -3.10
N PRO A 8 0.88 4.30 -3.37
CA PRO A 8 2.18 3.98 -2.78
C PRO A 8 2.17 4.09 -1.24
N PRO A 9 2.95 3.26 -0.51
CA PRO A 9 2.91 3.17 0.95
C PRO A 9 3.81 4.20 1.66
N ASN A 10 4.02 5.40 1.09
CA ASN A 10 4.94 6.41 1.64
C ASN A 10 4.62 6.83 3.08
N TYR A 11 3.34 6.75 3.47
CA TYR A 11 2.85 7.07 4.82
C TYR A 11 2.17 5.87 5.48
N TYR A 12 2.42 4.65 4.99
CA TYR A 12 1.81 3.45 5.56
C TYR A 12 2.40 3.10 6.92
N GLY A 13 1.53 2.72 7.85
CA GLY A 13 1.89 2.25 9.18
C GLY A 13 0.65 1.82 9.96
N ILE A 14 0.83 1.08 11.05
CA ILE A 14 -0.28 0.74 11.96
C ILE A 14 -0.34 1.83 13.03
N GLU A 15 -1.08 2.91 12.75
CA GLU A 15 -1.21 4.08 13.64
C GLU A 15 -2.41 3.98 14.59
N TYR A 16 -3.37 3.11 14.25
CA TYR A 16 -4.57 2.81 15.01
C TYR A 16 -5.00 1.36 14.80
N GLU A 17 -5.98 0.89 15.58
CA GLU A 17 -6.45 -0.50 15.58
C GLU A 17 -7.97 -0.52 15.38
N ILE A 18 -8.41 -0.80 14.15
CA ILE A 18 -9.84 -0.82 13.78
C ILE A 18 -10.32 -2.19 13.28
N ASN A 19 -9.41 -3.17 13.19
CA ASN A 19 -9.73 -4.54 12.86
C ASN A 19 -8.82 -5.52 13.65
N PRO A 20 -9.18 -6.81 13.74
CA PRO A 20 -8.48 -7.79 14.58
C PRO A 20 -7.01 -8.07 14.20
N TRP A 21 -6.57 -7.68 13.00
CA TRP A 21 -5.20 -7.92 12.52
C TRP A 21 -4.25 -6.80 12.93
N MET A 22 -4.78 -5.59 13.12
CA MET A 22 -3.99 -4.42 13.50
C MET A 22 -3.50 -4.54 14.94
N SER A 23 -2.23 -4.21 15.15
CA SER A 23 -1.64 -4.05 16.47
C SER A 23 -0.55 -3.00 16.42
N ARG A 24 -0.70 -1.89 17.14
CA ARG A 24 0.33 -0.84 17.21
C ARG A 24 1.62 -1.35 17.87
N ALA A 25 1.52 -2.39 18.70
CA ALA A 25 2.67 -3.10 19.26
C ALA A 25 3.44 -3.93 18.22
N ARG A 26 2.83 -4.22 17.06
CA ARG A 26 3.44 -4.91 15.92
C ARG A 26 3.22 -4.09 14.65
N GLY A 27 3.85 -2.93 14.60
CA GLY A 27 3.78 -2.02 13.45
C GLY A 27 4.38 -2.62 12.17
N ALA A 28 4.22 -1.91 11.06
CA ALA A 28 4.81 -2.27 9.77
C ALA A 28 6.26 -1.77 9.66
N GLU A 29 7.13 -2.60 9.08
CA GLU A 29 8.48 -2.17 8.71
C GLU A 29 8.44 -1.45 7.35
N VAL A 30 8.75 -0.15 7.34
CA VAL A 30 8.62 0.72 6.15
C VAL A 30 9.36 0.15 4.93
N ALA A 31 10.61 -0.28 5.11
CA ALA A 31 11.41 -0.81 4.00
C ALA A 31 10.83 -2.13 3.44
N VAL A 32 10.25 -2.96 4.30
CA VAL A 32 9.61 -4.23 3.88
C VAL A 32 8.31 -3.93 3.15
N ALA A 33 7.47 -3.05 3.68
CA ALA A 33 6.21 -2.65 3.05
C ALA A 33 6.44 -2.03 1.67
N GLN A 34 7.44 -1.16 1.54
CA GLN A 34 7.79 -0.54 0.26
C GLN A 34 8.27 -1.58 -0.76
N LYS A 35 9.17 -2.49 -0.37
CA LYS A 35 9.64 -3.57 -1.24
C LYS A 35 8.50 -4.50 -1.70
N GLN A 36 7.60 -4.87 -0.78
CA GLN A 36 6.44 -5.71 -1.10
C GLN A 36 5.49 -5.02 -2.07
N TRP A 37 5.21 -3.73 -1.86
CA TRP A 37 4.38 -2.93 -2.76
C TRP A 37 5.01 -2.76 -4.14
N GLU A 38 6.31 -2.47 -4.23
CA GLU A 38 7.04 -2.36 -5.50
C GLU A 38 6.95 -3.67 -6.30
N GLN A 39 7.06 -4.82 -5.62
CA GLN A 39 6.91 -6.13 -6.23
C GLN A 39 5.48 -6.39 -6.74
N LEU A 40 4.45 -5.97 -5.99
CA LEU A 40 3.06 -6.04 -6.43
C LEU A 40 2.82 -5.18 -7.68
N HIS A 41 3.23 -3.91 -7.62
CA HIS A 41 3.10 -2.96 -8.72
C HIS A 41 3.80 -3.49 -9.99
N ALA A 42 5.05 -3.95 -9.87
CA ALA A 42 5.79 -4.53 -10.99
C ALA A 42 5.10 -5.77 -11.56
N THR A 43 4.56 -6.64 -10.70
CA THR A 43 3.85 -7.85 -11.13
C THR A 43 2.60 -7.51 -11.94
N LEU A 44 1.79 -6.56 -11.47
CA LEU A 44 0.57 -6.12 -12.16
C LEU A 44 0.89 -5.47 -13.51
N SER A 45 1.91 -4.62 -13.56
CA SER A 45 2.38 -4.00 -14.81
C SER A 45 2.88 -5.05 -15.81
N ASN A 46 3.63 -6.07 -15.35
CA ASN A 46 4.09 -7.18 -16.20
C ASN A 46 2.95 -8.06 -16.72
N LEU A 47 1.82 -8.08 -16.04
CA LEU A 47 0.59 -8.75 -16.49
C LEU A 47 -0.23 -7.89 -17.47
N HIS A 48 0.32 -6.75 -17.92
CA HIS A 48 -0.33 -5.82 -18.84
C HIS A 48 -1.60 -5.16 -18.27
N CYS A 49 -1.66 -5.00 -16.94
CA CYS A 49 -2.62 -4.10 -16.30
C CYS A 49 -2.19 -2.65 -16.51
N GLU A 50 -3.15 -1.76 -16.74
CA GLU A 50 -2.93 -0.32 -16.67
C GLU A 50 -3.08 0.10 -15.20
N VAL A 51 -1.98 0.54 -14.59
CA VAL A 51 -1.95 0.90 -13.17
C VAL A 51 -1.87 2.41 -13.04
N HIS A 52 -2.92 2.99 -12.45
CA HIS A 52 -2.96 4.40 -12.07
C HIS A 52 -2.51 4.54 -10.62
N LEU A 53 -1.76 5.61 -10.33
CA LEU A 53 -1.29 5.91 -8.98
C LEU A 53 -1.98 7.16 -8.46
N ILE A 54 -2.54 7.07 -7.25
CA ILE A 54 -2.97 8.25 -6.48
C ILE A 54 -1.87 8.67 -5.49
N PRO A 55 -1.60 9.97 -5.32
CA PRO A 55 -0.63 10.44 -4.33
C PRO A 55 -1.07 10.08 -2.90
N PRO A 56 -0.18 9.49 -2.08
CA PRO A 56 -0.48 9.23 -0.68
C PRO A 56 -0.56 10.53 0.12
N GLN A 57 -1.29 10.54 1.23
CA GLN A 57 -1.44 11.71 2.10
C GLN A 57 -0.91 11.44 3.52
N PRO A 58 -0.17 12.40 4.12
CA PRO A 58 0.23 12.30 5.52
C PRO A 58 -0.99 12.13 6.45
N GLY A 59 -0.88 11.26 7.45
CA GLY A 59 -1.94 11.01 8.43
C GLY A 59 -3.09 10.12 7.93
N LEU A 60 -3.01 9.59 6.70
CA LEU A 60 -3.95 8.62 6.15
C LEU A 60 -3.21 7.31 5.76
N PRO A 61 -2.75 6.51 6.74
CA PRO A 61 -1.88 5.36 6.48
C PRO A 61 -2.56 4.26 5.65
N ASP A 62 -3.87 4.12 5.76
CA ASP A 62 -4.66 3.08 5.10
C ASP A 62 -5.04 3.42 3.64
N MET A 63 -4.59 4.56 3.07
CA MET A 63 -4.84 4.90 1.65
C MET A 63 -4.32 3.85 0.66
N VAL A 64 -3.39 2.99 1.10
CA VAL A 64 -2.84 1.87 0.32
C VAL A 64 -3.89 0.81 -0.06
N PHE A 65 -5.05 0.78 0.60
CA PHE A 65 -6.13 -0.18 0.36
C PHE A 65 -7.23 0.40 -0.56
N THR A 66 -6.88 0.58 -1.84
CA THR A 66 -7.73 1.13 -2.91
C THR A 66 -8.67 0.10 -3.54
#